data_AF-A0A9X3J1F7-F1
#
_entry.id   AF-A0A9X3J1F7-F1
#
_cell.length_a   1.000
_cell.length_b   1.000
_cell.length_c   1.000
_cell.angle_alpha   90.00
_cell.angle_beta   90.00
_cell.angle_gamma   90.00
#
_symmetry.space_group_name_H-M   'P 1'
#
loop_
_entity.id
_entity.type
_entity.pdbx_description
1 polymer ?
#
loop_
_entity_poly.entity_id
_entity_poly.type
_entity_poly.pdbx_seq_one_letter_code
_entity_poly.pdbx_strand_id
1 'polypeptide(L)'
;MAWLLVAGCARLGGREPVRGEIDPQVTAAVAARVPESCRAAVTTAMTAGERLAGPCATTQSRAAQEALSATRQRSFGLVDRTTVRLASMGLVLSQAHLCRRWPLRAPGQASLDVGAARLAGCNVRRYVGPLAVSVSASDGTSLPVMTVRSDQDGQVEVSFAEVDALLRARGRGGLGSFTALLVGRDGWAARVKLPELRAQLAQWHATWVGRGRGSPALFAELHPDDEAAAGMRTRALEASLKRQAEDAAAVDRGELSARRFLERHAWSPYRSLVEQKDGRSSP
;
A
#
# COMPACT_ATOMS: atom_id res chain seq x y z
N MET A 1 49.82 14.33 12.90
CA MET A 1 48.83 15.24 12.30
C MET A 1 48.87 15.07 10.79
N ALA A 2 47.94 14.27 10.23
CA ALA A 2 47.79 14.09 8.80
C ALA A 2 46.30 14.30 8.48
N TRP A 3 45.98 15.47 7.93
CA TRP A 3 44.68 15.77 7.36
C TRP A 3 44.65 15.21 5.94
N LEU A 4 43.95 14.10 5.75
CA LEU A 4 43.62 13.58 4.42
C LEU A 4 42.32 14.22 3.96
N LEU A 5 42.47 15.07 2.95
CA LEU A 5 41.43 15.67 2.12
C LEU A 5 40.52 14.59 1.53
N VAL A 6 39.26 14.52 1.96
CA VAL A 6 38.21 13.86 1.20
C VAL A 6 37.51 14.92 0.35
N ALA A 7 38.11 15.20 -0.81
CA ALA A 7 37.45 15.93 -1.88
C ALA A 7 36.55 14.96 -2.67
N GLY A 8 35.25 15.27 -2.68
CA GLY A 8 34.33 15.10 -3.80
C GLY A 8 34.24 13.74 -4.50
N CYS A 9 33.12 13.04 -4.26
CA CYS A 9 32.47 12.23 -5.29
C CYS A 9 30.94 12.45 -5.28
N ALA A 10 30.48 13.13 -6.32
CA ALA A 10 29.20 12.97 -7.00
C ALA A 10 27.88 13.05 -6.19
N ARG A 11 27.36 14.26 -6.07
CA ARG A 11 25.91 14.52 -6.10
C ARG A 11 25.35 14.15 -7.49
N LEU A 12 25.08 12.87 -7.74
CA LEU A 12 24.17 12.39 -8.79
C LEU A 12 22.87 11.82 -8.17
N GLY A 13 22.47 12.36 -7.02
CA GLY A 13 21.15 12.12 -6.46
C GLY A 13 20.14 13.00 -7.18
N GLY A 14 19.50 12.49 -8.22
CA GLY A 14 18.31 13.12 -8.78
C GLY A 14 17.32 13.40 -7.64
N ARG A 15 16.86 14.65 -7.52
CA ARG A 15 15.86 15.01 -6.51
C ARG A 15 14.58 14.27 -6.85
N GLU A 16 14.02 13.55 -5.87
CA GLU A 16 12.71 12.91 -6.03
C GLU A 16 11.68 13.89 -6.59
N PRO A 17 10.82 13.42 -7.51
CA PRO A 17 9.80 14.26 -8.11
C PRO A 17 8.71 14.59 -7.08
N VAL A 18 7.94 15.64 -7.33
CA VAL A 18 6.89 16.07 -6.38
C VAL A 18 5.55 15.42 -6.68
N ARG A 19 4.69 15.34 -5.66
CA ARG A 19 3.35 14.73 -5.70
C ARG A 19 2.32 15.45 -6.58
N GLY A 20 2.60 16.68 -6.98
CA GLY A 20 1.69 17.52 -7.76
C GLY A 20 0.72 18.37 -6.93
N GLU A 21 0.92 18.47 -5.61
CA GLU A 21 0.27 19.49 -4.78
C GLU A 21 0.99 20.83 -4.95
N ILE A 22 0.23 21.92 -5.06
CA ILE A 22 0.77 23.25 -5.26
C ILE A 22 0.90 23.92 -3.91
N ASP A 23 2.06 24.53 -3.67
CA ASP A 23 2.31 25.31 -2.46
C ASP A 23 1.14 26.29 -2.19
N PRO A 24 0.60 26.35 -0.96
CA PRO A 24 -0.55 27.21 -0.66
C PRO A 24 -0.31 28.70 -0.96
N GLN A 25 0.92 29.20 -0.81
CA GLN A 25 1.25 30.59 -1.13
C GLN A 25 1.21 30.84 -2.63
N VAL A 26 1.72 29.91 -3.43
CA VAL A 26 1.63 29.97 -4.90
C VAL A 26 0.16 29.89 -5.33
N THR A 27 -0.61 28.99 -4.72
CA THR A 27 -2.04 28.85 -5.00
C THR A 27 -2.80 30.14 -4.67
N ALA A 28 -2.55 30.75 -3.52
CA ALA A 28 -3.18 32.01 -3.13
C ALA A 28 -2.84 33.16 -4.10
N ALA A 29 -1.57 33.27 -4.51
CA ALA A 29 -1.14 34.30 -5.45
C ALA A 29 -1.80 34.18 -6.83
N VAL A 30 -1.95 32.95 -7.33
CA VAL A 30 -2.64 32.69 -8.60
C VAL A 30 -4.15 32.87 -8.46
N ALA A 31 -4.74 32.43 -7.35
CA ALA A 31 -6.18 32.59 -7.07
C ALA A 31 -6.62 34.06 -6.98
N ALA A 32 -5.73 34.98 -6.58
CA ALA A 32 -6.03 36.41 -6.58
C ALA A 32 -6.37 36.97 -7.99
N ARG A 33 -5.94 36.28 -9.06
CA ARG A 33 -6.19 36.65 -10.47
C ARG A 33 -7.35 35.88 -11.09
N VAL A 34 -7.98 34.99 -10.32
CA VAL A 34 -9.14 34.20 -10.74
C VAL A 34 -10.43 35.02 -10.52
N PRO A 35 -11.38 35.00 -11.47
CA PRO A 35 -12.70 35.61 -11.28
C PRO A 35 -13.36 35.15 -9.99
N GLU A 36 -14.05 36.06 -9.29
CA GLU A 36 -14.70 35.80 -7.99
C GLU A 36 -15.53 34.52 -8.00
N SER A 37 -16.33 34.33 -9.06
CA SER A 37 -17.22 33.17 -9.25
C SER A 37 -16.51 31.81 -9.26
N CYS A 38 -15.21 31.77 -9.57
CA CYS A 38 -14.41 30.55 -9.62
C CYS A 38 -13.33 30.47 -8.53
N ARG A 39 -13.10 31.55 -7.77
CA ARG A 39 -11.93 31.66 -6.89
C ARG A 39 -11.88 30.54 -5.86
N ALA A 40 -12.94 30.35 -5.08
CA ALA A 40 -12.99 29.33 -4.04
C ALA A 40 -12.76 27.91 -4.60
N ALA A 41 -13.44 27.57 -5.71
CA ALA A 41 -13.31 26.27 -6.35
C ALA A 41 -11.89 26.02 -6.88
N VAL A 42 -11.31 27.01 -7.56
CA VAL A 42 -9.94 26.91 -8.11
C VAL A 42 -8.91 26.82 -6.98
N THR A 43 -9.02 27.63 -5.92
CA THR A 43 -8.10 27.57 -4.76
C THR A 43 -8.11 26.20 -4.10
N THR A 44 -9.30 25.66 -3.81
CA THR A 44 -9.44 24.34 -3.18
C THR A 44 -8.84 23.25 -4.05
N ALA A 45 -9.18 23.23 -5.34
CA ALA A 45 -8.72 22.20 -6.26
C ALA A 45 -7.22 22.30 -6.55
N MET A 46 -6.66 23.52 -6.69
CA MET A 46 -5.23 23.74 -6.90
C MET A 46 -4.39 23.34 -5.68
N THR A 47 -4.84 23.70 -4.48
CA THR A 47 -4.21 23.26 -3.22
C THR A 47 -4.22 21.74 -3.11
N ALA A 48 -5.34 21.09 -3.45
CA ALA A 48 -5.47 19.65 -3.46
C ALA A 48 -4.74 18.96 -4.64
N GLY A 49 -4.25 19.71 -5.62
CA GLY A 49 -3.64 19.17 -6.84
C GLY A 49 -4.62 18.39 -7.72
N GLU A 50 -5.91 18.74 -7.72
CA GLU A 50 -6.99 18.05 -8.42
C GLU A 50 -7.60 18.91 -9.54
N ARG A 51 -8.13 18.26 -10.58
CA ARG A 51 -8.86 18.92 -11.66
C ARG A 51 -10.30 19.23 -11.26
N LEU A 52 -10.77 20.39 -11.70
CA LEU A 52 -12.20 20.73 -11.72
C LEU A 52 -12.88 20.20 -12.99
N ALA A 53 -14.15 19.87 -12.84
CA ALA A 53 -15.10 19.75 -13.93
C ALA A 53 -16.01 20.99 -13.99
N GLY A 54 -16.61 21.26 -15.15
CA GLY A 54 -17.59 22.32 -15.33
C GLY A 54 -17.00 23.73 -15.59
N PRO A 55 -17.74 24.80 -15.27
CA PRO A 55 -17.50 26.14 -15.81
C PRO A 55 -16.15 26.77 -15.41
N CYS A 56 -15.57 26.34 -14.29
CA CYS A 56 -14.28 26.86 -13.80
C CYS A 56 -13.05 26.09 -14.30
N ALA A 57 -13.21 25.03 -15.11
CA ALA A 57 -12.10 24.18 -15.54
C ALA A 57 -11.09 24.90 -16.45
N THR A 58 -11.54 25.79 -17.33
CA THR A 58 -10.66 26.61 -18.18
C THR A 58 -9.87 27.61 -17.34
N THR A 59 -10.53 28.25 -16.37
CA THR A 59 -9.90 29.16 -15.42
C THR A 59 -8.83 28.47 -14.59
N GLN A 60 -9.12 27.25 -14.09
CA GLN A 60 -8.13 26.43 -13.41
C GLN A 60 -6.96 26.06 -14.33
N SER A 61 -7.22 25.74 -15.60
CA SER A 61 -6.15 25.40 -16.55
C SER A 61 -5.15 26.54 -16.74
N ARG A 62 -5.62 27.78 -16.78
CA ARG A 62 -4.77 28.98 -16.83
C ARG A 62 -4.01 29.18 -15.52
N ALA A 63 -4.70 29.03 -14.38
CA ALA A 63 -4.07 29.08 -13.06
C ALA A 63 -2.95 28.05 -12.90
N ALA A 64 -3.13 26.82 -13.37
CA ALA A 64 -2.13 25.75 -13.36
C ALA A 64 -0.90 26.09 -14.24
N GLN A 65 -1.09 26.82 -15.34
CA GLN A 65 0.01 27.31 -16.16
C GLN A 65 0.79 28.41 -15.43
N GLU A 66 0.09 29.38 -14.82
CA GLU A 66 0.71 30.46 -14.04
C GLU A 66 1.47 29.91 -12.83
N ALA A 67 0.89 28.98 -12.09
CA ALA A 67 1.53 28.32 -10.95
C ALA A 67 2.82 27.60 -11.37
N LEU A 68 2.81 26.87 -12.48
CA LEU A 68 4.03 26.24 -12.99
C LEU A 68 5.10 27.29 -13.33
N SER A 69 4.73 28.37 -14.03
CA SER A 69 5.67 29.44 -14.40
C SER A 69 6.26 30.20 -13.21
N ALA A 70 5.50 30.30 -12.11
CA ALA A 70 5.91 30.96 -10.88
C ALA A 70 6.84 30.10 -10.01
N THR A 71 6.98 28.80 -10.32
CA THR A 71 7.77 27.86 -9.52
C THR A 71 9.01 27.39 -10.27
N ARG A 72 10.00 26.90 -9.52
CA ARG A 72 11.15 26.17 -10.10
C ARG A 72 10.88 24.67 -10.24
N GLN A 73 9.62 24.24 -10.22
CA GLN A 73 9.26 22.83 -10.26
C GLN A 73 9.48 22.27 -11.66
N ARG A 74 10.29 21.21 -11.77
CA ARG A 74 10.69 20.64 -13.08
C ARG A 74 10.20 19.22 -13.33
N SER A 75 9.85 18.49 -12.26
CA SER A 75 9.46 17.08 -12.37
C SER A 75 8.32 16.71 -11.43
N PHE A 76 7.40 15.89 -11.91
CA PHE A 76 6.24 15.40 -11.17
C PHE A 76 6.24 13.88 -11.15
N GLY A 77 5.96 13.31 -9.99
CA GLY A 77 5.98 11.88 -9.79
C GLY A 77 4.65 11.29 -10.23
N LEU A 78 4.71 10.25 -11.04
CA LEU A 78 3.54 9.56 -11.57
C LEU A 78 3.54 8.11 -11.09
N VAL A 79 2.37 7.59 -10.82
CA VAL A 79 2.16 6.19 -10.41
C VAL A 79 1.27 5.54 -11.47
N ASP A 80 1.88 4.67 -12.26
CA ASP A 80 1.18 4.03 -13.38
C ASP A 80 0.40 2.81 -12.91
N ARG A 81 0.92 2.13 -11.88
CA ARG A 81 0.30 0.95 -11.28
C ARG A 81 0.75 0.80 -9.84
N THR A 82 -0.21 0.46 -8.98
CA THR A 82 0.03 0.03 -7.61
C THR A 82 -0.57 -1.36 -7.41
N THR A 83 0.22 -2.28 -6.89
CA THR A 83 -0.22 -3.63 -6.51
C THR A 83 0.10 -3.84 -5.05
N VAL A 84 -0.92 -3.84 -4.20
CA VAL A 84 -0.76 -4.16 -2.77
C VAL A 84 -1.05 -5.64 -2.57
N ARG A 85 -0.10 -6.35 -1.98
CA ARG A 85 -0.20 -7.75 -1.54
C ARG A 85 -0.08 -7.80 -0.02
N LEU A 86 -0.34 -8.95 0.58
CA LEU A 86 -0.25 -9.11 2.04
C LEU A 86 1.17 -8.81 2.58
N ALA A 87 2.22 -9.18 1.83
CA ALA A 87 3.61 -9.05 2.29
C ALA A 87 4.34 -7.82 1.74
N SER A 88 3.86 -7.23 0.64
CA SER A 88 4.58 -6.19 -0.09
C SER A 88 3.66 -5.30 -0.91
N MET A 89 4.23 -4.18 -1.36
CA MET A 89 3.61 -3.28 -2.33
C MET A 89 4.54 -3.11 -3.52
N GLY A 90 4.05 -3.48 -4.71
CA GLY A 90 4.71 -3.22 -5.98
C GLY A 90 4.18 -1.93 -6.61
N LEU A 91 5.09 -1.08 -7.10
CA LEU A 91 4.77 0.16 -7.79
C LEU A 91 5.45 0.19 -9.16
N VAL A 92 4.77 0.78 -10.14
CA VAL A 92 5.37 1.14 -11.44
C VAL A 92 5.34 2.66 -11.56
N LEU A 93 6.52 3.26 -11.62
CA LEU A 93 6.72 4.69 -11.45
C LEU A 93 7.20 5.35 -12.74
N SER A 94 6.64 6.53 -12.99
CA SER A 94 7.02 7.40 -14.08
C SER A 94 7.27 8.81 -13.55
N GLN A 95 7.94 9.63 -14.34
CA GLN A 95 8.12 11.04 -14.05
C GLN A 95 7.69 11.90 -15.24
N ALA A 96 6.84 12.89 -14.95
CA ALA A 96 6.50 13.96 -15.87
C ALA A 96 7.56 15.07 -15.78
N HIS A 97 7.95 15.65 -16.90
CA HIS A 97 8.87 16.79 -16.99
C HIS A 97 8.55 17.64 -18.21
N LEU A 98 9.10 18.85 -18.28
CA LEU A 98 8.86 19.80 -19.39
C LEU A 98 7.35 20.01 -19.65
N CYS A 99 6.58 20.18 -18.57
CA CYS A 99 5.15 20.39 -18.64
C CYS A 99 4.80 21.78 -19.16
N ARG A 100 3.68 21.91 -19.88
CA ARG A 100 3.12 23.21 -20.29
C ARG A 100 2.31 23.86 -19.17
N ARG A 101 1.74 23.05 -18.30
CA ARG A 101 0.96 23.46 -17.11
C ARG A 101 1.21 22.49 -15.97
N TRP A 102 0.89 22.90 -14.75
CA TRP A 102 0.95 22.01 -13.60
C TRP A 102 0.02 20.79 -13.80
N PRO A 103 0.51 19.54 -13.68
CA PRO A 103 -0.35 18.36 -13.82
C PRO A 103 -1.24 18.20 -12.58
N LEU A 104 -2.53 18.00 -12.82
CA LEU A 104 -3.57 17.90 -11.80
C LEU A 104 -4.25 16.53 -11.89
N ARG A 105 -4.44 15.88 -10.74
CA ARG A 105 -5.08 14.57 -10.59
C ARG A 105 -6.56 14.63 -10.95
N ALA A 106 -7.14 13.50 -11.34
CA ALA A 106 -8.61 13.42 -11.35
C ALA A 106 -9.13 13.50 -9.90
N PRO A 107 -10.36 14.01 -9.67
CA PRO A 107 -10.95 14.08 -8.33
C PRO A 107 -10.90 12.74 -7.61
N GLY A 108 -10.44 12.72 -6.36
CA GLY A 108 -10.38 11.51 -5.54
C GLY A 108 -9.25 10.53 -5.87
N GLN A 109 -8.41 10.83 -6.86
CA GLN A 109 -7.20 10.03 -7.13
C GLN A 109 -6.08 10.39 -6.15
N ALA A 110 -5.43 9.36 -5.59
CA ALA A 110 -4.38 9.55 -4.58
C ALA A 110 -3.06 10.10 -5.15
N SER A 111 -2.78 9.79 -6.43
CA SER A 111 -1.52 10.07 -7.12
C SER A 111 -1.79 10.54 -8.55
N LEU A 112 -0.80 11.22 -9.15
CA LEU A 112 -0.84 11.58 -10.57
C LEU A 112 -0.60 10.34 -11.45
N ASP A 113 -1.33 10.26 -12.55
CA ASP A 113 -1.17 9.21 -13.57
C ASP A 113 -0.64 9.80 -14.89
N VAL A 114 -0.33 8.92 -15.85
CA VAL A 114 0.14 9.31 -17.19
C VAL A 114 -0.90 10.15 -17.94
N GLY A 115 -2.20 9.91 -17.72
CA GLY A 115 -3.27 10.66 -18.35
C GLY A 115 -3.24 12.13 -17.95
N ALA A 116 -3.17 12.41 -16.65
CA ALA A 116 -3.04 13.75 -16.08
C ALA A 116 -1.79 14.47 -16.60
N ALA A 117 -0.65 13.77 -16.67
CA ALA A 117 0.60 14.32 -17.21
C ALA A 117 0.48 14.68 -18.71
N ARG A 118 -0.12 13.80 -19.52
CA ARG A 118 -0.34 14.07 -20.95
C ARG A 118 -1.30 15.23 -21.17
N LEU A 119 -2.38 15.31 -20.40
CA LEU A 119 -3.29 16.47 -20.43
C LEU A 119 -2.55 17.76 -20.07
N ALA A 120 -1.58 17.71 -19.16
CA ALA A 120 -0.74 18.85 -18.81
C ALA A 120 0.34 19.20 -19.85
N GLY A 121 0.43 18.44 -20.95
CA GLY A 121 1.43 18.61 -21.99
C GLY A 121 2.85 18.30 -21.51
N CYS A 122 2.99 17.35 -20.59
CA CYS A 122 4.29 16.91 -20.08
C CYS A 122 4.91 15.82 -20.95
N ASN A 123 6.24 15.79 -20.99
CA ASN A 123 7.00 14.62 -21.41
C ASN A 123 7.05 13.62 -20.26
N VAL A 124 6.80 12.34 -20.55
CA VAL A 124 6.77 11.26 -19.55
C VAL A 124 7.87 10.26 -19.84
N ARG A 125 8.59 9.83 -18.80
CA ARG A 125 9.57 8.73 -18.87
C ARG A 125 9.53 7.90 -17.59
N ARG A 126 10.09 6.68 -17.60
CA ARG A 126 10.25 5.87 -16.39
C ARG A 126 11.05 6.62 -15.33
N TYR A 127 10.62 6.51 -14.08
CA TYR A 127 11.39 7.05 -12.96
C TYR A 127 12.44 6.03 -12.54
N VAL A 128 13.71 6.37 -12.70
CA VAL A 128 14.85 5.55 -12.27
C VAL A 128 15.61 6.34 -11.22
N GLY A 129 15.44 5.98 -9.95
CA GLY A 129 16.01 6.77 -8.87
C GLY A 129 15.67 6.25 -7.48
N PRO A 130 16.25 6.89 -6.45
CA PRO A 130 15.93 6.56 -5.07
C PRO A 130 14.49 6.99 -4.73
N LEU A 131 13.85 6.25 -3.84
CA LEU A 131 12.61 6.61 -3.15
C LEU A 131 12.82 6.44 -1.65
N ALA A 132 12.58 7.52 -0.91
CA ALA A 132 12.49 7.47 0.52
C ALA A 132 11.28 6.64 0.95
N VAL A 133 11.48 5.76 1.93
CA VAL A 133 10.41 5.07 2.64
C VAL A 133 10.41 5.59 4.07
N SER A 134 9.29 6.16 4.49
CA SER A 134 9.10 6.68 5.84
C SER A 134 7.78 6.21 6.43
N VAL A 135 7.66 6.30 7.74
CA VAL A 135 6.40 6.05 8.46
C VAL A 135 5.92 7.33 9.12
N SER A 136 4.60 7.47 9.27
CA SER A 136 3.97 8.57 10.00
C SER A 136 3.45 8.06 11.33
N ALA A 137 3.80 8.74 12.42
CA ALA A 137 3.20 8.54 13.73
C ALA A 137 1.82 9.23 13.82
N SER A 138 1.12 9.06 14.95
CA SER A 138 -0.21 9.63 15.20
C SER A 138 -0.21 11.15 15.38
N ASP A 139 0.91 11.70 15.84
CA ASP A 139 1.17 13.15 15.95
C ASP A 139 1.51 13.81 14.60
N GLY A 140 1.55 13.03 13.51
CA GLY A 140 1.93 13.49 12.17
C GLY A 140 3.44 13.51 11.92
N THR A 141 4.27 13.15 12.90
CA THR A 141 5.72 13.09 12.74
C THR A 141 6.09 12.01 11.72
N SER A 142 6.86 12.39 10.68
CA SER A 142 7.38 11.45 9.70
C SER A 142 8.80 11.00 10.06
N LEU A 143 9.02 9.69 10.12
CA LEU A 143 10.29 9.08 10.44
C LEU A 143 10.83 8.28 9.25
N PRO A 144 12.05 8.57 8.77
CA PRO A 144 12.66 7.79 7.69
C PRO A 144 12.98 6.37 8.16
N VAL A 145 12.76 5.39 7.29
CA VAL A 145 13.05 3.97 7.54
C VAL A 145 14.15 3.47 6.61
N MET A 146 14.01 3.67 5.30
CA MET A 146 14.99 3.20 4.32
C MET A 146 14.88 4.00 3.02
N THR A 147 15.76 3.71 2.08
CA THR A 147 15.65 4.17 0.70
C THR A 147 15.65 2.95 -0.20
N VAL A 148 14.63 2.83 -1.03
CA VAL A 148 14.56 1.84 -2.10
C VAL A 148 14.93 2.51 -3.42
N ARG A 149 15.23 1.74 -4.45
CA ARG A 149 15.56 2.30 -5.77
C ARG A 149 14.70 1.62 -6.83
N SER A 150 14.10 2.42 -7.69
CA SER A 150 13.39 1.87 -8.85
C SER A 150 14.37 1.37 -9.90
N ASP A 151 14.00 0.29 -10.59
CA ASP A 151 14.77 -0.26 -11.70
C ASP A 151 14.61 0.55 -13.00
N GLN A 152 15.15 0.04 -14.12
CA GLN A 152 15.08 0.71 -15.42
C GLN A 152 13.65 0.84 -15.97
N ASP A 153 12.76 -0.07 -15.56
CA ASP A 153 11.34 -0.07 -15.91
C ASP A 153 10.50 0.79 -14.95
N GLY A 154 11.15 1.42 -13.97
CA GLY A 154 10.51 2.20 -12.91
C GLY A 154 9.78 1.34 -11.89
N GLN A 155 10.07 0.04 -11.82
CA GLN A 155 9.46 -0.85 -10.86
C GLN A 155 10.17 -0.75 -9.52
N VAL A 156 9.39 -0.81 -8.44
CA VAL A 156 9.89 -0.91 -7.08
C VAL A 156 8.96 -1.79 -6.26
N GLU A 157 9.54 -2.63 -5.42
CA GLU A 157 8.83 -3.41 -4.42
C GLU A 157 9.25 -2.96 -3.03
N VAL A 158 8.27 -2.72 -2.16
CA VAL A 158 8.49 -2.40 -0.75
C VAL A 158 7.93 -3.55 0.09
N SER A 159 8.81 -4.27 0.78
CA SER A 159 8.45 -5.35 1.70
C SER A 159 8.01 -4.78 3.05
N PHE A 160 6.80 -5.12 3.49
CA PHE A 160 6.32 -4.67 4.81
C PHE A 160 7.11 -5.30 5.95
N ALA A 161 7.54 -6.56 5.79
CA ALA A 161 8.35 -7.25 6.79
C ALA A 161 9.74 -6.63 6.96
N GLU A 162 10.36 -6.20 5.86
CA GLU A 162 11.66 -5.51 5.91
C GLU A 162 11.54 -4.15 6.63
N VAL A 163 10.50 -3.38 6.30
CA VAL A 163 10.21 -2.10 6.96
C VAL A 163 9.96 -2.32 8.46
N ASP A 164 9.16 -3.32 8.83
CA ASP A 164 8.88 -3.67 10.23
C ASP A 164 10.15 -4.07 10.99
N ALA A 165 10.98 -4.94 10.41
CA ALA A 165 12.24 -5.38 11.01
C ALA A 165 13.19 -4.20 11.24
N LEU A 166 13.31 -3.28 10.26
CA LEU A 166 14.15 -2.09 10.36
C LEU A 166 13.63 -1.07 11.40
N LEU A 167 12.32 -1.00 11.64
CA LEU A 167 11.76 -0.17 12.71
C LEU A 167 12.08 -0.77 14.08
N ARG A 168 11.89 -2.09 14.24
CA ARG A 168 12.19 -2.81 15.48
C ARG A 168 13.66 -2.75 15.84
N ALA A 169 14.54 -2.95 14.87
CA ALA A 169 16.00 -2.86 15.06
C ALA A 169 16.44 -1.48 15.54
N ARG A 170 15.66 -0.43 15.25
CA ARG A 170 15.91 0.95 15.71
C ARG A 170 15.19 1.30 17.01
N GLY A 171 14.57 0.33 17.68
CA GLY A 171 13.84 0.55 18.93
C GLY A 171 12.55 1.37 18.76
N ARG A 172 12.00 1.45 17.54
CA ARG A 172 10.81 2.27 17.22
C ARG A 172 9.49 1.50 17.24
N GLY A 173 9.50 0.27 17.75
CA GLY A 173 8.39 -0.67 17.63
C GLY A 173 8.28 -1.26 16.22
N GLY A 174 7.14 -1.88 15.92
CA GLY A 174 6.81 -2.39 14.58
C GLY A 174 5.93 -1.42 13.78
N LEU A 175 5.57 -1.81 12.56
CA LEU A 175 4.62 -1.08 11.70
C LEU A 175 3.28 -0.82 12.40
N GLY A 176 2.88 -1.67 13.35
CA GLY A 176 1.66 -1.49 14.12
C GLY A 176 1.61 -0.21 14.98
N SER A 177 2.75 0.40 15.28
CA SER A 177 2.85 1.64 16.07
C SER A 177 2.64 2.92 15.23
N PHE A 178 2.46 2.79 13.92
CA PHE A 178 2.39 3.90 12.98
C PHE A 178 1.02 4.00 12.29
N THR A 179 0.68 5.19 11.82
CA THR A 179 -0.61 5.46 11.14
C THR A 179 -0.51 5.31 9.62
N ALA A 180 0.66 5.58 9.04
CA ALA A 180 0.87 5.43 7.62
C ALA A 180 2.30 5.01 7.25
N LEU A 181 2.42 4.27 6.15
CA LEU A 181 3.66 4.08 5.40
C LEU A 181 3.63 5.01 4.19
N LEU A 182 4.69 5.79 4.01
CA LEU A 182 4.87 6.75 2.93
C LEU A 182 6.00 6.26 2.03
N VAL A 183 5.73 6.17 0.73
CA VAL A 183 6.73 5.82 -0.28
C VAL A 183 6.91 7.01 -1.22
N GLY A 184 8.17 7.39 -1.39
CA GLY A 184 8.58 8.66 -1.95
C GLY A 184 8.45 9.81 -0.94
N ARG A 185 9.18 10.90 -1.17
CA ARG A 185 9.07 12.12 -0.37
C ARG A 185 7.61 12.56 -0.28
N ASP A 186 7.14 12.81 0.95
CA ASP A 186 5.76 13.21 1.25
C ASP A 186 4.69 12.21 0.76
N GLY A 187 5.08 10.95 0.51
CA GLY A 187 4.19 9.88 0.07
C GLY A 187 3.68 10.04 -1.37
N TRP A 188 4.45 10.69 -2.26
CA TRP A 188 4.01 10.93 -3.63
C TRP A 188 3.73 9.66 -4.43
N ALA A 189 4.51 8.60 -4.19
CA ALA A 189 4.39 7.35 -4.92
C ALA A 189 3.34 6.43 -4.28
N ALA A 190 3.27 6.38 -2.95
CA ALA A 190 2.18 5.72 -2.24
C ALA A 190 2.05 6.21 -0.80
N ARG A 191 0.81 6.14 -0.29
CA ARG A 191 0.48 6.30 1.12
C ARG A 191 -0.43 5.16 1.56
N VAL A 192 0.10 4.26 2.37
CA VAL A 192 -0.65 3.11 2.90
C VAL A 192 -1.08 3.43 4.32
N LYS A 193 -2.39 3.40 4.59
CA LYS A 193 -2.93 3.55 5.93
C LYS A 193 -2.76 2.24 6.69
N LEU A 194 -1.88 2.23 7.67
CA LEU A 194 -1.51 1.02 8.41
C LEU A 194 -2.64 0.47 9.29
N PRO A 195 -3.54 1.28 9.90
CA PRO A 195 -4.72 0.75 10.58
C PRO A 195 -5.63 -0.06 9.66
N GLU A 196 -5.90 0.44 8.44
CA GLU A 196 -6.74 -0.26 7.46
C GLU A 196 -6.09 -1.55 6.98
N LEU A 197 -4.78 -1.52 6.70
CA LEU A 197 -4.02 -2.72 6.33
C LEU A 197 -4.05 -3.78 7.45
N ARG A 198 -3.91 -3.37 8.71
CA ARG A 198 -4.01 -4.27 9.87
C ARG A 198 -5.38 -4.91 10.00
N ALA A 199 -6.45 -4.14 9.84
CA ALA A 199 -7.81 -4.67 9.86
C ALA A 199 -8.03 -5.70 8.74
N GLN A 200 -7.51 -5.45 7.54
CA GLN A 200 -7.56 -6.41 6.44
C GLN A 200 -6.75 -7.68 6.74
N LEU A 201 -5.55 -7.55 7.31
CA LEU A 201 -4.72 -8.68 7.72
C LEU A 201 -5.42 -9.53 8.78
N ALA A 202 -6.04 -8.91 9.78
CA ALA A 202 -6.83 -9.60 10.80
C ALA A 202 -8.00 -10.34 10.15
N GLN A 203 -8.77 -9.70 9.27
CA GLN A 203 -9.88 -10.36 8.56
C GLN A 203 -9.43 -11.55 7.72
N TRP A 204 -8.28 -11.45 7.04
CA TRP A 204 -7.69 -12.54 6.29
C TRP A 204 -7.27 -13.70 7.20
N HIS A 205 -6.61 -13.41 8.32
CA HIS A 205 -6.19 -14.41 9.29
C HIS A 205 -7.40 -15.10 9.93
N ALA A 206 -8.43 -14.33 10.29
CA ALA A 206 -9.72 -14.86 10.78
C ALA A 206 -10.38 -15.79 9.75
N THR A 207 -10.35 -15.41 8.47
CA THR A 207 -10.90 -16.25 7.38
C THR A 207 -10.14 -17.57 7.25
N TRP A 208 -8.82 -17.55 7.37
CA TRP A 208 -7.98 -18.74 7.34
C TRP A 208 -8.27 -19.67 8.52
N VAL A 209 -8.38 -19.10 9.72
CA VAL A 209 -8.75 -19.85 10.93
C VAL A 209 -10.18 -20.39 10.85
N GLY A 210 -11.14 -19.62 10.33
CA GLY A 210 -12.52 -20.05 10.09
C GLY A 210 -12.66 -21.08 8.98
N ARG A 211 -11.66 -21.22 8.10
CA ARG A 211 -11.51 -22.35 7.17
C ARG A 211 -10.70 -23.49 7.78
N GLY A 212 -10.33 -23.37 9.07
CA GLY A 212 -9.47 -24.24 9.86
C GLY A 212 -8.05 -24.44 9.31
N ARG A 213 -7.56 -23.49 8.51
CA ARG A 213 -6.19 -23.43 7.98
C ARG A 213 -5.45 -22.29 8.69
N GLY A 214 -5.26 -22.39 9.99
CA GLY A 214 -4.61 -21.37 10.81
C GLY A 214 -4.62 -21.72 12.29
N SER A 215 -3.85 -20.98 13.10
CA SER A 215 -3.79 -21.18 14.55
C SER A 215 -4.63 -20.10 15.26
N PRO A 216 -5.71 -20.47 15.98
CA PRO A 216 -6.49 -19.50 16.76
C PRO A 216 -5.68 -18.84 17.88
N ALA A 217 -4.72 -19.58 18.44
CA ALA A 217 -3.81 -19.04 19.45
C ALA A 217 -2.91 -17.94 18.84
N LEU A 218 -2.36 -18.20 17.65
CA LEU A 218 -1.57 -17.21 16.93
C LEU A 218 -2.42 -16.01 16.49
N PHE A 219 -3.69 -16.21 16.13
CA PHE A 219 -4.61 -15.11 15.84
C PHE A 219 -4.79 -14.21 17.07
N ALA A 220 -5.09 -14.76 18.24
CA ALA A 220 -5.30 -13.99 19.45
C ALA A 220 -4.02 -13.24 19.90
N GLU A 221 -2.84 -13.83 19.67
CA GLU A 221 -1.56 -13.18 19.97
C GLU A 221 -1.25 -12.02 19.02
N LEU A 222 -1.51 -12.19 17.72
CA LEU A 222 -1.20 -11.18 16.70
C LEU A 222 -2.26 -10.08 16.57
N HIS A 223 -3.50 -10.34 17.03
CA HIS A 223 -4.64 -9.43 16.92
C HIS A 223 -5.39 -9.33 18.27
N PRO A 224 -4.72 -8.89 19.36
CA PRO A 224 -5.31 -8.89 20.69
C PRO A 224 -6.52 -7.94 20.81
N ASP A 225 -6.57 -6.90 19.98
CA ASP A 225 -7.64 -5.89 19.99
C ASP A 225 -8.83 -6.24 19.07
N ASP A 226 -8.79 -7.39 18.37
CA ASP A 226 -9.85 -7.80 17.45
C ASP A 226 -10.99 -8.49 18.21
N GLU A 227 -12.24 -8.07 17.98
CA GLU A 227 -13.44 -8.64 18.65
C GLU A 227 -13.57 -10.16 18.43
N ALA A 228 -13.05 -10.68 17.31
CA ALA A 228 -13.09 -12.10 17.01
C ALA A 228 -12.08 -12.92 17.84
N ALA A 229 -11.10 -12.30 18.50
CA ALA A 229 -10.02 -13.00 19.22
C ALA A 229 -10.54 -13.97 20.29
N ALA A 230 -11.57 -13.57 21.06
CA ALA A 230 -12.17 -14.40 22.10
C ALA A 230 -12.97 -15.59 21.54
N GLY A 231 -13.63 -15.43 20.38
CA GLY A 231 -14.47 -16.45 19.75
C GLY A 231 -13.74 -17.34 18.74
N MET A 232 -12.49 -17.03 18.40
CA MET A 232 -11.79 -17.66 17.29
C MET A 232 -11.50 -19.15 17.54
N ARG A 233 -11.26 -19.54 18.79
CA ARG A 233 -11.04 -20.96 19.17
C ARG A 233 -12.27 -21.81 18.85
N THR A 234 -13.46 -21.33 19.20
CA THR A 234 -14.73 -22.03 18.93
C THR A 234 -14.97 -22.15 17.43
N ARG A 235 -14.81 -21.05 16.67
CA ARG A 235 -14.97 -21.06 15.19
C ARG A 235 -14.01 -22.02 14.50
N ALA A 236 -12.76 -22.09 14.97
CA ALA A 236 -11.77 -23.00 14.42
C ALA A 236 -12.10 -24.47 14.72
N LEU A 237 -12.60 -24.76 15.93
CA LEU A 237 -13.07 -26.09 16.29
C LEU A 237 -14.25 -26.51 15.42
N GLU A 238 -15.25 -25.65 15.26
CA GLU A 238 -16.41 -25.88 14.39
C GLU A 238 -15.98 -26.14 12.93
N ALA A 239 -15.09 -25.32 12.39
CA ALA A 239 -14.55 -25.50 11.04
C ALA A 239 -13.71 -26.77 10.89
N SER A 240 -12.98 -27.17 11.93
CA SER A 240 -12.22 -28.42 11.96
C SER A 240 -13.16 -29.61 11.96
N LEU A 241 -14.15 -29.63 12.84
CA LEU A 241 -15.16 -30.70 12.92
C LEU A 241 -15.97 -30.80 11.62
N LYS A 242 -16.37 -29.67 11.03
CA LYS A 242 -17.07 -29.65 9.74
C LYS A 242 -16.24 -30.29 8.62
N ARG A 243 -14.95 -29.95 8.49
CA ARG A 243 -14.08 -30.57 7.48
C ARG A 243 -13.84 -32.05 7.74
N GLN A 244 -13.74 -32.46 9.01
CA GLN A 244 -13.64 -33.87 9.36
C GLN A 244 -14.92 -34.64 8.98
N ALA A 245 -16.10 -34.05 9.16
CA ALA A 245 -17.35 -34.63 8.70
C ALA A 245 -17.43 -34.73 7.16
N GLU A 246 -17.02 -33.68 6.45
CA GLU A 246 -16.95 -33.66 4.98
C GLU A 246 -15.98 -34.71 4.43
N ASP A 247 -14.77 -34.81 4.99
CA ASP A 247 -13.77 -35.79 4.59
C ASP A 247 -14.22 -37.22 4.93
N ALA A 248 -14.90 -37.44 6.07
CA ALA A 248 -15.47 -38.75 6.40
C ALA A 248 -16.56 -39.15 5.39
N ALA A 249 -17.43 -38.21 5.01
CA ALA A 249 -18.42 -38.45 3.95
C ALA A 249 -17.76 -38.66 2.57
N ALA A 250 -16.60 -38.04 2.30
CA ALA A 250 -15.83 -38.28 1.07
C ALA A 250 -15.21 -39.68 1.04
N VAL A 251 -14.81 -40.23 2.20
CA VAL A 251 -14.43 -41.65 2.31
C VAL A 251 -15.61 -42.55 1.94
N ASP A 252 -16.81 -42.22 2.40
CA ASP A 252 -18.02 -43.00 2.11
C ASP A 252 -18.40 -43.00 0.63
N ARG A 253 -18.09 -41.90 -0.07
CA ARG A 253 -18.27 -41.78 -1.52
C ARG A 253 -17.12 -42.36 -2.33
N GLY A 254 -16.05 -42.84 -1.70
CA GLY A 254 -14.84 -43.33 -2.37
C GLY A 254 -13.96 -42.22 -2.99
N GLU A 255 -14.23 -40.95 -2.67
CA GLU A 255 -13.48 -39.78 -3.17
C GLU A 255 -12.18 -39.55 -2.39
N LEU A 256 -12.08 -40.10 -1.17
CA LEU A 256 -10.91 -40.03 -0.30
C LEU A 256 -10.63 -41.42 0.28
N SER A 257 -9.38 -41.86 0.33
CA SER A 257 -9.07 -43.14 0.99
C SER A 257 -9.14 -43.02 2.51
N ALA A 258 -9.60 -44.08 3.18
CA ALA A 258 -9.66 -44.16 4.63
C ALA A 258 -8.28 -43.91 5.27
N ARG A 259 -7.21 -44.50 4.71
CA ARG A 259 -5.83 -44.20 5.11
C ARG A 259 -5.50 -42.70 5.09
N ARG A 260 -5.83 -41.97 4.00
CA ARG A 260 -5.56 -40.53 3.91
C ARG A 260 -6.35 -39.73 4.94
N PHE A 261 -7.58 -40.15 5.24
CA PHE A 261 -8.37 -39.53 6.31
C PHE A 261 -7.67 -39.67 7.66
N LEU A 262 -7.25 -40.89 8.01
CA LEU A 262 -6.64 -41.21 9.31
C LEU A 262 -5.27 -40.54 9.51
N GLU A 263 -4.51 -40.36 8.43
CA GLU A 263 -3.26 -39.58 8.43
C GLU A 263 -3.53 -38.08 8.64
N ARG A 264 -4.60 -37.53 8.06
CA ARG A 264 -4.93 -36.11 8.16
C ARG A 264 -5.56 -35.73 9.50
N HIS A 265 -6.41 -36.59 10.06
CA HIS A 265 -7.24 -36.29 11.22
C HIS A 265 -6.98 -37.27 12.36
N ALA A 266 -5.76 -37.23 12.91
CA ALA A 266 -5.30 -38.17 13.93
C ALA A 266 -6.28 -38.29 15.13
N TRP A 267 -6.90 -37.18 15.53
CA TRP A 267 -7.77 -37.07 16.69
C TRP A 267 -9.25 -36.89 16.33
N SER A 268 -9.68 -37.37 15.16
CA SER A 268 -11.06 -37.19 14.71
C SER A 268 -12.08 -37.99 15.52
N PRO A 269 -13.27 -37.44 15.85
CA PRO A 269 -14.35 -38.24 16.41
C PRO A 269 -14.91 -39.27 15.40
N TYR A 270 -14.66 -39.09 14.10
CA TYR A 270 -15.07 -40.04 13.05
C TYR A 270 -14.07 -41.18 12.82
N ARG A 271 -12.96 -41.19 13.55
CA ARG A 271 -11.83 -42.10 13.33
C ARG A 271 -12.23 -43.58 13.35
N SER A 272 -12.89 -44.03 14.42
CA SER A 272 -13.30 -45.43 14.58
C SER A 272 -14.26 -45.88 13.48
N LEU A 273 -15.10 -44.98 12.97
CA LEU A 273 -16.03 -45.25 11.88
C LEU A 273 -15.32 -45.41 10.54
N VAL A 274 -14.24 -44.64 10.30
CA VAL A 274 -13.41 -44.75 9.10
C VAL A 274 -12.50 -45.99 9.16
N GLU A 275 -11.90 -46.31 10.31
CA GLU A 275 -11.07 -47.51 10.50
C GLU A 275 -11.84 -48.81 10.21
N GLN A 276 -13.11 -48.90 10.62
CA GLN A 276 -13.96 -50.05 10.30
C GLN A 276 -14.22 -50.23 8.81
N LYS A 277 -14.19 -49.14 8.03
CA LYS A 277 -14.41 -49.17 6.57
C LYS A 277 -13.14 -49.57 5.82
N ASP A 278 -11.98 -49.14 6.31
CA ASP A 278 -10.67 -49.59 5.81
C ASP A 278 -10.52 -51.10 6.01
N GLY A 279 -10.87 -51.61 7.20
CA GLY A 279 -10.81 -53.04 7.53
C GLY A 279 -11.81 -53.93 6.79
N ARG A 280 -12.85 -53.37 6.17
CA ARG A 280 -13.81 -54.09 5.31
C ARG A 280 -13.40 -54.11 3.82
N SER A 281 -12.33 -53.42 3.45
CA SER A 281 -11.91 -53.24 2.05
C SER A 281 -10.77 -54.20 1.63
N SER A 282 -10.33 -55.12 2.49
CA SER A 282 -9.43 -56.22 2.11
C SER A 282 -10.24 -57.51 1.84
N PRO A 283 -10.35 -57.98 0.58
CA PRO A 283 -10.65 -59.38 0.29
C PRO A 283 -9.49 -60.30 0.67
#